data_AF-W3V8E4-F1
#
_entry.id   AF-W3V8E4-F1
#
_cell.length_a   1.000
_cell.length_b   1.000
_cell.length_c   1.000
_cell.angle_alpha   90.00
_cell.angle_beta   90.00
_cell.angle_gamma   90.00
#
_symmetry.space_group_name_H-M   'P 1'
#
loop_
_entity.id
_entity.type
_entity.pdbx_description
1 polymer ?
#
loop_
_entity_poly.entity_id
_entity_poly.type
_entity_poly.pdbx_seq_one_letter_code
_entity_poly.pdbx_strand_id
1 'polypeptide(L)'
;MHRTNKPKGFFYLDHRTVDGKANIILDTYATAGNVHDSQPLIGRLTRQLDRFPLNPVAIVLDAGYFTAPVCHLTLELGLTPVISYRRPN
;
A
#
# COMPACT_ATOMS: atom_id res chain seq x y z
N MET A 1 12.25 -16.69 4.87
CA MET A 1 11.70 -16.48 6.23
C MET A 1 10.19 -16.64 6.14
N HIS A 2 9.58 -17.46 6.99
CA HIS A 2 8.14 -17.74 7.00
C HIS A 2 7.47 -16.91 8.10
N ARG A 3 6.28 -16.33 7.84
CA ARG A 3 5.58 -15.47 8.81
C ARG A 3 4.98 -16.32 9.93
N THR A 4 5.24 -15.94 11.18
CA THR A 4 4.60 -16.52 12.37
C THR A 4 3.08 -16.54 12.19
N ASN A 5 2.43 -17.67 12.52
CA ASN A 5 0.99 -17.90 12.38
C ASN A 5 0.42 -17.99 10.95
N LYS A 6 1.25 -18.17 9.91
CA LYS A 6 0.77 -18.49 8.55
C LYS A 6 1.04 -19.97 8.18
N PRO A 7 0.28 -20.57 7.25
CA PRO A 7 0.60 -21.91 6.73
C PRO A 7 2.01 -21.91 6.10
N LYS A 8 2.72 -23.05 6.11
CA LYS A 8 3.99 -23.18 5.37
C LYS A 8 3.69 -23.51 3.90
N GLY A 9 4.42 -22.89 2.97
CA GLY A 9 4.18 -23.06 1.54
C GLY A 9 4.89 -22.00 0.69
N PHE A 10 4.74 -22.13 -0.62
CA PHE A 10 5.14 -21.09 -1.57
C PHE A 10 4.08 -19.99 -1.59
N PHE A 11 4.46 -18.78 -1.19
CA PHE A 11 3.57 -17.62 -1.15
C PHE A 11 4.15 -16.44 -1.93
N TYR A 12 3.23 -15.68 -2.52
CA TYR A 12 3.47 -14.35 -3.05
C TYR A 12 2.54 -13.37 -2.33
N LEU A 13 2.83 -12.08 -2.45
CA LEU A 13 1.96 -11.01 -1.98
C LEU A 13 1.38 -10.30 -3.19
N ASP A 14 0.06 -10.10 -3.19
CA ASP A 14 -0.62 -9.20 -4.11
C ASP A 14 -0.83 -7.85 -3.41
N HIS A 15 -0.07 -6.83 -3.83
CA HIS A 15 -0.23 -5.47 -3.36
C HIS A 15 -1.31 -4.79 -4.18
N ARG A 16 -2.47 -4.58 -3.55
CA ARG A 16 -3.66 -4.09 -4.23
C ARG A 16 -4.09 -2.73 -3.73
N THR A 17 -4.50 -1.88 -4.66
CA THR A 17 -5.19 -0.63 -4.37
C THR A 17 -6.56 -0.62 -5.05
N VAL A 18 -7.49 0.08 -4.42
CA VAL A 18 -8.85 0.27 -4.92
C VAL A 18 -9.21 1.74 -4.92
N ASP A 19 -10.16 2.13 -5.75
CA ASP A 19 -10.79 3.44 -5.61
C ASP A 19 -11.68 3.46 -4.36
N GLY A 20 -11.64 4.58 -3.62
CA GLY A 20 -12.37 4.69 -2.34
C GLY A 20 -13.88 4.88 -2.46
N LYS A 21 -14.44 5.09 -3.66
CA LYS A 21 -15.86 5.40 -3.87
C LYS A 21 -16.66 4.17 -4.32
N ALA A 22 -16.12 3.39 -5.25
CA ALA A 22 -16.77 2.25 -5.88
C ALA A 22 -16.08 0.91 -5.60
N ASN A 23 -14.95 0.91 -4.87
CA ASN A 23 -14.15 -0.28 -4.55
C ASN A 23 -13.67 -1.06 -5.80
N ILE A 24 -13.44 -0.37 -6.90
CA ILE A 24 -12.86 -0.91 -8.13
C ILE A 24 -11.35 -1.03 -7.92
N ILE A 25 -10.79 -2.18 -8.31
CA ILE A 25 -9.35 -2.42 -8.26
C ILE A 25 -8.67 -1.56 -9.32
N LEU A 26 -7.76 -0.67 -8.89
CA LEU A 26 -6.99 0.21 -9.77
C LEU A 26 -5.59 -0.34 -10.06
N ASP A 27 -5.03 -1.11 -9.13
CA ASP A 27 -3.73 -1.77 -9.32
C ASP A 27 -3.63 -3.08 -8.54
N THR A 28 -2.85 -4.00 -9.10
CA THR A 28 -2.44 -5.27 -8.50
C THR A 28 -0.98 -5.49 -8.87
N TYR A 29 -0.16 -5.83 -7.89
CA TYR A 29 1.27 -6.04 -8.09
C TYR A 29 1.75 -7.21 -7.25
N ALA A 30 2.14 -8.29 -7.93
CA ALA A 30 2.62 -9.49 -7.28
C ALA A 30 4.12 -9.40 -6.95
N THR A 31 4.51 -9.74 -5.72
CA THR A 31 5.91 -9.87 -5.31
C THR A 31 6.17 -11.18 -4.58
N ALA A 32 7.45 -11.55 -4.45
CA ALA A 32 7.83 -12.64 -3.55
C ALA A 32 7.31 -12.39 -2.12
N GLY A 33 6.96 -13.47 -1.41
CA GLY A 33 6.31 -13.41 -0.10
C GLY A 33 7.15 -12.79 1.04
N ASN A 34 8.42 -12.49 0.78
CA ASN A 34 9.35 -11.86 1.72
C ASN A 34 9.49 -10.34 1.51
N VAL A 35 8.83 -9.75 0.52
CA VAL A 35 8.82 -8.29 0.31
C VAL A 35 7.85 -7.65 1.31
N HIS A 36 8.25 -6.58 1.97
CA HIS A 36 7.37 -5.86 2.90
C HIS A 36 6.36 -5.00 2.13
N ASP A 37 5.11 -4.99 2.59
CA ASP A 37 3.98 -4.33 1.90
C ASP A 37 4.20 -2.84 1.63
N SER A 38 4.96 -2.15 2.48
CA SER A 38 5.28 -0.73 2.30
C SER A 38 6.30 -0.43 1.20
N GLN A 39 7.15 -1.39 0.80
CA GLN A 39 8.19 -1.17 -0.21
C GLN A 39 7.63 -0.81 -1.60
N PRO A 40 6.64 -1.55 -2.16
CA PRO A 40 6.12 -1.23 -3.48
C PRO A 40 5.20 -0.01 -3.49
N LEU A 41 4.64 0.39 -2.34
CA LEU A 41 3.51 1.34 -2.25
C LEU A 41 3.69 2.59 -3.10
N ILE A 42 4.77 3.34 -2.91
CA ILE A 42 4.99 4.63 -3.59
C ILE A 42 5.09 4.44 -5.10
N GLY A 43 5.86 3.45 -5.57
CA GLY A 43 5.96 3.16 -6.99
C GLY A 43 4.64 2.67 -7.61
N ARG A 44 3.73 2.09 -6.82
CA ARG A 44 2.37 1.72 -7.26
C ARG A 44 1.42 2.90 -7.27
N LEU A 45 1.56 3.83 -6.34
CA LEU A 45 0.85 5.10 -6.36
C LEU A 45 1.20 5.93 -7.60
N THR A 46 2.49 6.17 -7.85
CA THR A 46 2.95 6.94 -9.02
C THR A 46 2.39 6.36 -10.32
N ARG A 47 2.51 5.04 -10.53
CA ARG A 47 1.95 4.38 -11.71
C ARG A 47 0.43 4.59 -11.85
N GLN A 48 -0.32 4.55 -10.75
CA GLN A 48 -1.77 4.78 -10.80
C GLN A 48 -2.10 6.22 -11.17
N LEU A 49 -1.40 7.19 -10.59
CA LEU A 49 -1.55 8.61 -10.90
C LEU A 49 -1.18 8.91 -12.36
N ASP A 50 -0.16 8.25 -12.91
CA ASP A 50 0.23 8.39 -14.31
C ASP A 50 -0.76 7.72 -15.28
N ARG A 51 -1.36 6.60 -14.86
CA ARG A 51 -2.22 5.77 -15.73
C ARG A 51 -3.64 6.28 -15.81
N PHE A 52 -4.19 6.76 -14.70
CA PHE A 52 -5.59 7.13 -14.62
C PHE A 52 -5.73 8.63 -14.42
N PRO A 53 -6.58 9.32 -15.20
CA PRO A 53 -6.86 10.75 -15.03
C PRO A 53 -7.80 10.99 -13.84
N LEU A 54 -7.39 10.51 -12.67
CA LEU A 54 -8.09 10.67 -11.40
C LEU A 54 -7.39 11.77 -10.59
N ASN A 55 -8.14 12.45 -9.74
CA ASN A 55 -7.60 13.45 -8.81
C ASN A 55 -7.87 13.03 -7.35
N PRO A 56 -7.22 11.95 -6.87
CA PRO A 56 -7.38 11.52 -5.49
C PRO A 56 -6.79 12.56 -4.53
N VAL A 57 -7.47 12.79 -3.40
CA VAL A 57 -7.02 13.73 -2.36
C VAL A 57 -6.31 13.03 -1.19
N ALA A 58 -6.53 11.73 -1.03
CA ALA A 58 -6.02 10.97 0.09
C ALA A 58 -5.78 9.51 -0.30
N ILE A 59 -4.93 8.85 0.48
CA ILE A 59 -4.77 7.40 0.48
C ILE A 59 -5.07 6.87 1.88
N VAL A 60 -5.81 5.77 1.96
CA VAL A 60 -6.11 5.08 3.22
C VAL A 60 -5.24 3.84 3.34
N LEU A 61 -4.53 3.71 4.46
CA LEU A 61 -3.58 2.63 4.69
C LEU A 61 -3.78 1.93 6.04
N ASP A 62 -3.41 0.65 6.09
CA ASP A 62 -3.34 -0.10 7.35
C ASP A 62 -2.19 0.40 8.23
N ALA A 63 -2.29 0.11 9.52
CA ALA A 63 -1.27 0.39 10.53
C ALA A 63 0.14 -0.08 10.15
N GLY A 64 0.27 -1.19 9.41
CA GLY A 64 1.57 -1.70 8.94
C GLY A 64 2.33 -0.77 7.99
N TYR A 65 1.66 0.23 7.42
CA TYR A 65 2.27 1.22 6.52
C TYR A 65 2.74 2.48 7.25
N PHE A 66 2.50 2.58 8.56
CA PHE A 66 2.87 3.78 9.32
C PHE A 66 4.39 3.86 9.53
N THR A 67 5.07 4.39 8.52
CA THR A 67 6.53 4.55 8.46
C THR A 67 6.86 5.94 7.95
N ALA A 68 7.97 6.53 8.42
CA ALA A 68 8.38 7.88 8.02
C ALA A 68 8.51 8.04 6.49
N PRO A 69 9.11 7.09 5.73
CA PRO A 69 9.19 7.19 4.28
C PRO A 69 7.82 7.21 3.59
N VAL A 70 6.88 6.36 4.03
CA VAL A 70 5.53 6.35 3.46
C VAL A 70 4.83 7.67 3.70
N CYS A 71 4.88 8.20 4.92
CA CYS A 71 4.25 9.49 5.24
C CYS A 71 4.84 10.63 4.39
N HIS A 72 6.16 10.72 4.33
CA HIS A 72 6.85 11.79 3.61
C HIS A 72 6.58 11.73 2.09
N LEU A 73 6.81 10.58 1.47
CA LEU A 73 6.67 10.42 0.01
C LEU A 73 5.21 10.54 -0.45
N THR A 74 4.24 10.14 0.37
CA THR A 74 2.82 10.31 0.05
C THR A 74 2.44 11.80 0.02
N LEU A 75 2.95 12.59 0.96
CA LEU A 75 2.74 14.03 0.98
C LEU A 75 3.43 14.73 -0.20
N GLU A 76 4.63 14.29 -0.60
CA GLU A 76 5.31 14.80 -1.79
C GLU A 76 4.52 14.52 -3.09
N LEU A 77 3.78 13.42 -3.14
CA LEU A 77 2.84 13.12 -4.23
C LEU A 77 1.53 13.95 -4.16
N GLY A 78 1.39 14.86 -3.19
CA GLY A 78 0.20 15.69 -3.01
C GLY A 78 -1.01 14.96 -2.41
N LEU A 79 -0.80 13.78 -1.83
CA LEU A 79 -1.85 12.96 -1.22
C LEU A 79 -1.82 13.07 0.30
N THR A 80 -2.98 13.17 0.92
CA THR A 80 -3.08 13.10 2.39
C THR A 80 -3.02 11.63 2.84
N PRO A 81 -2.01 11.21 3.63
CA PRO A 81 -1.97 9.85 4.17
C PRO A 81 -2.94 9.71 5.35
N VAL A 82 -3.96 8.87 5.21
CA VAL A 82 -4.87 8.47 6.28
C VAL A 82 -4.46 7.07 6.74
N ILE A 83 -3.68 6.99 7.81
CA ILE A 83 -3.08 5.72 8.26
C ILE A 83 -3.71 5.27 9.58
N SER A 84 -4.13 4.01 9.63
CA SER A 84 -4.71 3.40 10.83
C SER A 84 -3.71 3.40 12.00
N TYR A 85 -4.17 3.72 13.21
CA TYR A 85 -3.32 3.71 14.39
C TYR A 85 -3.14 2.29 14.95
N ARG A 86 -1.89 1.89 15.19
CA ARG A 86 -1.56 0.71 15.99
C ARG A 86 -1.18 1.13 17.40
N ARG A 87 -1.89 0.62 18.41
CA ARG A 87 -1.50 0.81 19.81
C ARG A 87 -0.12 0.19 20.04
N PRO A 88 0.84 0.91 20.64
CA PRO A 88 2.06 0.32 21.17
C PRO A 88 1.71 -0.74 22.22
N ASN A 89 2.40 -1.88 22.18
CA ASN A 89 2.36 -2.91 23.22
C ASN A 89 3.58 -2.77 24.12
#